data_AF-A0A9P8SJ66-F1
#
_entry.id   AF-A0A9P8SJ66-F1
#
_cell.length_a   1.000
_cell.length_b   1.000
_cell.length_c   1.000
_cell.angle_alpha   90.00
_cell.angle_beta   90.00
_cell.angle_gamma   90.00
#
_symmetry.space_group_name_H-M   'P 1'
#
loop_
_entity.id
_entity.type
_entity.pdbx_description
1 polymer ?
#
loop_
_entity_poly.entity_id
_entity_poly.type
_entity_poly.pdbx_seq_one_letter_code
_entity_poly.pdbx_strand_id
1 'polypeptide(L)'
;MASSVTRRLLSTTARRFQAESKAELKRETKRNPELMILGGVMVAALGGAGYYLGQSPTGSTSESPVHIAKGGMPWEGDADAQGKYKYHPGGDPSKEPRDAPSALNVVVVPDVTLPRELHDKYNKWGKDGYP
;
A
#
# COMPACT_ATOMS: atom_id res chain seq x y z
N MET A 1 -33.51 2.88 -3.53
CA MET A 1 -34.21 1.79 -2.81
C MET A 1 -34.23 0.53 -3.69
N ALA A 2 -33.14 -0.25 -3.70
CA ALA A 2 -33.05 -1.46 -4.52
C ALA A 2 -33.85 -2.60 -3.87
N SER A 3 -34.82 -3.12 -4.61
CA SER A 3 -35.88 -4.03 -4.18
C SER A 3 -35.35 -5.32 -3.53
N SER A 4 -35.81 -5.59 -2.31
CA SER A 4 -35.64 -6.84 -1.56
C SER A 4 -36.17 -8.08 -2.31
N VAL A 5 -36.98 -7.90 -3.34
CA VAL A 5 -37.52 -8.97 -4.20
C VAL A 5 -36.44 -9.54 -5.12
N THR A 6 -35.54 -8.71 -5.64
CA THR A 6 -34.41 -9.17 -6.50
C THR A 6 -33.45 -10.06 -5.71
N ARG A 7 -33.23 -9.75 -4.43
CA ARG A 7 -32.31 -10.50 -3.55
C ARG A 7 -32.83 -11.91 -3.21
N ARG A 8 -34.15 -12.13 -3.22
CA ARG A 8 -34.77 -13.44 -2.94
C ARG A 8 -34.79 -14.37 -4.16
N LEU A 9 -35.00 -13.83 -5.36
CA LEU A 9 -35.08 -14.61 -6.60
C LEU A 9 -33.72 -15.19 -7.05
N LEU A 10 -32.62 -14.46 -6.86
CA LEU A 10 -31.27 -15.02 -7.07
C LEU A 10 -30.87 -16.04 -5.98
N SER A 11 -31.44 -15.93 -4.78
CA SER A 11 -31.08 -16.80 -3.65
C SER A 11 -31.69 -18.21 -3.76
N THR A 12 -32.87 -18.35 -4.36
CA THR A 12 -33.54 -19.65 -4.54
C THR A 12 -32.96 -20.45 -5.70
N THR A 13 -32.61 -19.78 -6.80
CA THR A 13 -31.92 -20.38 -7.95
C THR A 13 -30.51 -20.82 -7.61
N ALA A 14 -29.71 -19.98 -6.92
CA ALA A 14 -28.38 -20.37 -6.45
C ALA A 14 -28.42 -21.56 -5.49
N ARG A 15 -29.40 -21.60 -4.56
CA ARG A 15 -29.57 -22.74 -3.63
C ARG A 15 -29.96 -24.03 -4.34
N ARG A 16 -30.85 -23.98 -5.33
CA ARG A 16 -31.21 -25.16 -6.15
C ARG A 16 -30.02 -25.66 -6.97
N PHE A 17 -29.31 -24.75 -7.63
CA PHE A 17 -28.12 -25.10 -8.40
C PHE A 17 -27.02 -25.71 -7.53
N GLN A 18 -26.82 -25.19 -6.31
CA GLN A 18 -25.92 -25.79 -5.33
C GLN A 18 -26.39 -27.16 -4.81
N ALA A 19 -27.70 -27.40 -4.70
CA ALA A 19 -28.22 -28.68 -4.27
C ALA A 19 -28.03 -29.77 -5.35
N GLU A 20 -28.30 -29.43 -6.61
CA GLU A 20 -28.11 -30.32 -7.76
C GLU A 20 -26.62 -30.64 -7.97
N SER A 21 -25.77 -29.62 -8.02
CA SER A 21 -24.32 -29.82 -8.16
C SER A 21 -23.70 -30.64 -7.02
N LYS A 22 -24.16 -30.48 -5.77
CA LYS A 22 -23.70 -31.32 -4.64
C LYS A 22 -24.10 -32.78 -4.80
N ALA A 23 -25.30 -33.05 -5.33
CA ALA A 23 -25.76 -34.41 -5.55
C ALA A 23 -24.98 -35.10 -6.67
N GLU A 24 -24.72 -34.38 -7.76
CA GLU A 24 -23.90 -34.86 -8.88
C GLU A 24 -22.44 -35.07 -8.48
N LEU A 25 -21.83 -34.10 -7.79
CA LEU A 25 -20.45 -34.23 -7.29
C LEU A 25 -20.30 -35.43 -6.35
N LYS A 26 -21.27 -35.70 -5.49
CA LYS A 26 -21.24 -36.90 -4.62
C LYS A 26 -21.34 -38.19 -5.44
N ARG A 27 -22.17 -38.21 -6.50
CA ARG A 27 -22.30 -39.37 -7.40
C ARG A 27 -21.01 -39.61 -8.17
N GLU A 28 -20.37 -38.56 -8.68
CA GLU A 28 -19.12 -38.65 -9.41
C GLU A 28 -17.92 -38.99 -8.52
N THR A 29 -17.86 -38.41 -7.32
CA THR A 29 -16.78 -38.70 -6.35
C THR A 29 -16.83 -40.15 -5.88
N LYS A 30 -18.03 -40.73 -5.70
CA LYS A 30 -18.18 -42.17 -5.40
C LYS A 30 -17.73 -43.06 -6.55
N ARG A 31 -17.87 -42.60 -7.80
CA ARG A 31 -17.45 -43.32 -8.99
C ARG A 31 -15.94 -43.23 -9.22
N ASN A 32 -15.37 -42.05 -8.97
CA ASN A 32 -13.97 -41.71 -9.18
C ASN A 32 -13.37 -41.08 -7.91
N PRO A 33 -12.69 -41.86 -7.04
CA PRO A 33 -12.15 -41.35 -5.79
C PRO A 33 -11.05 -40.29 -5.97
N GLU A 34 -10.40 -40.25 -7.14
CA GLU A 34 -9.38 -39.26 -7.49
C GLU A 34 -9.91 -37.82 -7.51
N LEU A 35 -11.21 -37.64 -7.80
CA LEU A 35 -11.86 -36.32 -7.78
C LEU A 35 -11.85 -35.71 -6.37
N MET A 36 -11.86 -36.53 -5.32
CA MET A 36 -11.79 -36.06 -3.95
C MET A 36 -10.40 -35.48 -3.62
N ILE A 37 -9.35 -36.10 -4.14
CA ILE A 37 -7.97 -35.63 -3.99
C ILE A 37 -7.78 -34.34 -4.80
N LEU A 38 -8.22 -34.33 -6.06
CA LEU A 38 -8.15 -33.15 -6.92
C LEU A 38 -8.92 -31.95 -6.32
N GLY A 39 -10.12 -32.20 -5.79
CA GLY A 39 -10.92 -31.20 -5.10
C GLY A 39 -10.22 -30.66 -3.86
N GLY A 40 -9.56 -31.52 -3.07
CA GLY A 40 -8.75 -31.12 -1.93
C GLY A 40 -7.58 -30.20 -2.32
N VAL A 41 -6.85 -30.54 -3.38
CA VAL A 41 -5.73 -29.71 -3.89
C VAL A 41 -6.23 -28.35 -4.39
N MET A 42 -7.35 -28.31 -5.10
CA MET A 42 -7.95 -27.07 -5.59
C MET A 42 -8.38 -26.14 -4.44
N VAL A 43 -9.00 -26.70 -3.40
CA VAL A 43 -9.40 -25.92 -2.20
C VAL A 43 -8.17 -25.40 -1.47
N ALA A 44 -7.11 -26.21 -1.33
CA ALA A 44 -5.86 -25.77 -0.71
C ALA A 44 -5.17 -24.66 -1.52
N ALA A 45 -5.11 -24.77 -2.84
CA ALA A 45 -4.49 -23.77 -3.70
C ALA A 45 -5.25 -22.44 -3.68
N LEU A 46 -6.57 -22.46 -3.90
CA LEU A 46 -7.39 -21.25 -3.93
C LEU A 46 -7.53 -20.62 -2.53
N GLY A 47 -7.67 -21.45 -1.49
CA GLY A 47 -7.71 -20.99 -0.11
C GLY A 47 -6.38 -20.40 0.34
N GLY A 48 -5.26 -21.03 -0.02
CA GLY A 48 -3.92 -20.53 0.28
C GLY A 48 -3.63 -19.21 -0.44
N ALA A 49 -3.94 -19.11 -1.73
CA ALA A 49 -3.80 -17.88 -2.48
C ALA A 49 -4.70 -16.77 -1.91
N GLY A 50 -5.95 -17.08 -1.57
CA GLY A 50 -6.87 -16.13 -0.94
C GLY A 50 -6.39 -15.66 0.44
N TYR A 51 -5.86 -16.56 1.26
CA TYR A 51 -5.28 -16.22 2.55
C TYR A 51 -4.05 -15.34 2.41
N TYR A 52 -3.16 -15.68 1.48
CA TYR A 52 -1.94 -14.92 1.21
C TYR A 52 -2.25 -13.50 0.72
N LEU A 53 -3.16 -13.36 -0.25
CA LEU A 53 -3.61 -12.05 -0.76
C LEU A 53 -4.42 -11.26 0.27
N GLY A 54 -5.12 -11.94 1.18
CA GLY A 54 -5.81 -11.31 2.30
C GLY A 54 -4.84 -10.75 3.37
N GLN A 55 -3.75 -11.46 3.65
CA GLN A 55 -2.70 -10.97 4.56
C GLN A 55 -1.82 -9.90 3.92
N SER A 56 -1.57 -10.00 2.62
CA SER A 56 -0.73 -9.07 1.87
C SER A 56 -1.61 -8.23 0.94
N PRO A 57 -2.32 -7.21 1.47
CA PRO A 57 -3.06 -6.30 0.61
C PRO A 57 -2.07 -5.69 -0.38
N THR A 58 -2.26 -5.98 -1.66
CA THR A 58 -1.44 -5.43 -2.74
C THR A 58 -1.67 -3.91 -2.77
N GLY A 59 -0.83 -3.18 -2.04
CA GLY A 59 -0.82 -1.72 -2.06
C GLY A 59 -0.42 -1.26 -3.46
N SER A 60 -1.15 -0.28 -4.00
CA SER A 60 -0.84 0.35 -5.29
C SER A 60 0.50 1.10 -5.28
N THR A 61 1.11 1.28 -4.11
CA THR A 61 2.38 2.00 -3.93
C THR A 61 3.30 1.22 -3.01
N SER A 62 4.60 1.21 -3.34
CA SER A 62 5.66 0.59 -2.52
C SER A 62 6.14 1.51 -1.40
N GLU A 63 5.29 2.43 -0.95
CA GLU A 63 5.63 3.35 0.14
C GLU A 63 5.39 2.66 1.48
N SER A 64 6.47 2.53 2.26
CA SER A 64 6.37 2.19 3.67
C SER A 64 5.65 3.34 4.38
N PRO A 65 4.57 3.09 5.14
CA PRO A 65 3.93 4.13 5.92
C PRO A 65 4.94 4.68 6.93
N VAL A 66 5.37 5.92 6.72
CA VAL A 66 6.30 6.59 7.63
C VAL A 66 5.55 6.98 8.89
N HIS A 67 5.90 6.36 10.01
CA HIS A 67 5.33 6.72 11.31
C HIS A 67 5.75 8.14 11.70
N ILE A 68 4.76 9.03 11.80
CA ILE A 68 4.91 10.39 12.31
C ILE A 68 5.16 10.29 13.82
N ALA A 69 6.14 11.04 14.32
CA ALA A 69 6.43 11.04 15.75
C ALA A 69 5.26 11.66 16.54
N LYS A 70 5.03 11.21 17.78
CA LYS A 70 4.02 11.80 18.66
C LYS A 70 4.38 13.27 18.96
N GLY A 71 3.51 14.22 18.63
CA GLY A 71 3.83 15.66 18.69
C GLY A 71 4.78 16.13 17.57
N GLY A 72 4.99 15.30 16.54
CA GLY A 72 5.81 15.63 15.37
C GLY A 72 5.07 16.46 14.33
N MET A 73 3.80 16.78 14.57
CA MET A 73 3.03 17.71 13.73
C MET A 73 3.41 19.16 14.09
N PRO A 74 3.65 20.04 13.11
CA PRO A 74 4.12 21.41 13.34
C PRO A 74 3.22 22.25 14.24
N TRP A 75 1.92 21.92 14.30
CA TRP A 75 0.93 22.64 15.12
C TRP A 75 0.74 22.04 16.52
N GLU A 76 1.36 20.89 16.83
CA GLU A 76 1.25 20.25 18.14
C GLU A 76 2.43 20.60 19.08
N GLY A 77 3.52 21.14 18.53
CA GLY A 77 4.70 21.57 19.30
C GLY A 77 4.73 23.06 19.62
N ASP A 78 5.66 23.46 20.50
CA ASP A 78 5.90 24.86 20.87
C ASP A 78 6.14 25.74 19.64
N ALA A 79 5.66 26.99 19.73
CA ALA A 79 5.52 27.97 18.65
C ALA A 79 6.80 28.33 17.85
N ASP A 80 7.95 27.76 18.21
CA ASP A 80 9.27 27.94 17.59
C ASP A 80 9.64 26.82 16.59
N ALA A 81 8.77 25.82 16.38
CA ALA A 81 9.01 24.80 15.37
C ALA A 81 8.89 25.44 13.96
N GLN A 82 9.96 25.34 13.16
CA GLN A 82 10.08 25.91 11.81
C GLN A 82 9.12 25.31 10.74
N GLY A 83 7.91 24.91 11.13
CA GLY A 83 6.89 24.36 10.23
C GLY A 83 7.18 22.95 9.70
N LYS A 84 8.28 22.32 10.14
CA LYS A 84 8.70 20.99 9.66
C LYS A 84 8.06 19.89 10.50
N TYR A 85 7.56 18.85 9.83
CA TYR A 85 7.09 17.64 10.50
C TYR A 85 8.28 16.80 10.97
N LYS A 86 8.10 16.05 12.06
CA LYS A 86 9.07 15.07 12.56
C LYS A 86 8.60 13.65 12.29
N TYR A 87 9.50 12.82 11.81
CA TYR A 87 9.20 11.43 11.44
C TYR A 87 10.25 10.46 11.96
N HIS A 88 9.84 9.21 12.18
CA HIS A 88 10.76 8.13 12.51
C HIS A 88 11.43 7.59 11.22
N PRO A 89 12.77 7.62 11.11
CA PRO A 89 13.45 7.11 9.93
C PRO A 89 13.14 5.62 9.68
N GLY A 90 12.59 5.32 8.51
CA GLY A 90 12.19 3.95 8.15
C GLY A 90 10.98 3.41 8.92
N GLY A 91 10.19 4.29 9.57
CA GLY A 91 8.99 3.90 10.30
C GLY A 91 9.25 3.20 11.64
N ASP A 92 10.50 3.19 12.12
CA ASP A 92 10.89 2.52 13.37
C ASP A 92 10.72 3.46 14.58
N PRO A 93 9.73 3.21 15.48
CA PRO A 93 9.47 4.08 16.63
C PRO A 93 10.61 4.13 17.65
N SER A 94 11.56 3.18 17.60
CA SER A 94 12.71 3.14 18.50
C SER A 94 13.80 4.14 18.12
N LYS A 95 13.80 4.65 16.89
CA LYS A 95 14.79 5.63 16.40
C LYS A 95 14.35 7.04 16.73
N GLU A 96 15.31 7.91 17.02
CA GLU A 96 15.03 9.32 17.28
C GLU A 96 14.33 9.99 16.07
N PRO A 97 13.26 10.78 16.29
CA PRO A 97 12.58 11.52 15.23
C PRO A 97 13.51 12.50 14.52
N ARG A 98 13.43 12.53 13.19
CA ARG A 98 14.16 13.50 12.36
C ARG A 98 13.21 14.51 11.74
N ASP A 99 13.71 15.72 11.53
CA ASP A 99 12.97 16.76 10.81
C ASP A 99 12.85 16.41 9.33
N ALA A 100 11.68 16.69 8.76
CA ALA A 100 11.44 16.55 7.33
C ALA A 100 12.40 17.44 6.52
N PRO A 101 12.84 16.99 5.34
CA PRO A 101 13.56 17.85 4.40
C PRO A 101 12.71 19.08 4.06
N SER A 102 13.36 20.19 3.69
CA SER A 102 12.65 21.42 3.32
C SER A 102 11.71 21.18 2.14
N ALA A 103 10.54 21.82 2.16
CA ALA A 103 9.55 21.76 1.07
C ALA A 103 10.12 22.27 -0.27
N LEU A 104 11.18 23.09 -0.24
CA LEU A 104 11.93 23.49 -1.41
C LEU A 104 13.07 22.49 -1.64
N ASN A 105 12.97 21.71 -2.71
CA ASN A 105 14.07 20.87 -3.19
C ASN A 105 15.07 21.75 -3.95
N VAL A 106 16.28 21.90 -3.42
CA VAL A 106 17.39 22.55 -4.14
C VAL A 106 18.36 21.46 -4.55
N VAL A 107 18.36 21.12 -5.83
CA VAL A 107 19.35 20.21 -6.41
C VAL A 107 20.53 21.05 -6.87
N VAL A 108 21.64 20.95 -6.13
CA VAL A 108 22.92 21.53 -6.54
C VAL A 108 23.62 20.49 -7.41
N VAL A 109 23.81 20.80 -8.70
CA VAL A 109 24.56 19.95 -9.62
C VAL A 109 26.01 20.48 -9.67
N PRO A 110 26.99 19.76 -9.10
CA PRO A 110 28.39 20.15 -9.22
C PRO A 110 28.90 19.91 -10.65
N ASP A 111 29.92 20.69 -11.05
CA ASP A 111 30.73 20.48 -12.25
C ASP A 111 29.98 20.51 -13.60
N VAL A 112 29.12 21.51 -13.78
CA VAL A 112 28.50 21.79 -15.09
C VAL A 112 29.40 22.70 -15.93
N THR A 113 29.77 22.29 -17.15
CA THR A 113 30.47 23.15 -18.12
C THR A 113 29.49 24.14 -18.76
N LEU A 114 29.12 25.19 -18.01
CA LEU A 114 28.30 26.30 -18.51
C LEU A 114 29.19 27.46 -18.96
N PRO A 115 28.79 28.24 -19.98
CA PRO A 115 29.42 29.52 -20.30
C PRO A 115 29.46 30.43 -19.06
N ARG A 116 30.56 31.18 -18.91
CA ARG A 116 30.86 32.00 -17.71
C ARG A 116 29.71 32.93 -17.30
N GLU A 117 29.02 33.54 -18.27
CA GLU A 117 27.88 34.44 -18.01
C GLU A 117 26.69 33.73 -17.34
N LEU A 118 26.39 32.50 -17.75
CA LEU A 118 25.31 31.71 -17.16
C LEU A 118 25.73 31.10 -15.82
N HIS A 119 27.00 30.71 -15.71
CA HIS A 119 27.58 30.26 -14.45
C HIS A 119 27.45 31.35 -13.38
N ASP A 120 27.88 32.58 -13.65
CA ASP A 120 27.85 33.65 -12.65
C ASP A 120 26.42 34.10 -12.32
N LYS A 121 25.46 33.94 -13.25
CA LYS A 121 24.04 34.26 -13.03
C LYS A 121 23.30 33.22 -12.18
N TYR A 122 23.50 31.93 -12.44
CA TYR A 122 22.75 30.85 -11.81
C TYR A 122 23.50 30.15 -10.67
N ASN A 123 24.81 30.38 -10.52
CA ASN A 123 25.57 29.85 -9.40
C ASN A 123 25.18 30.57 -8.09
N LYS A 124 24.80 29.76 -7.11
CA LYS A 124 24.46 30.18 -5.75
C LYS A 124 25.60 29.93 -4.75
N TRP A 125 26.62 29.17 -5.14
CA TRP A 125 27.76 28.81 -4.30
C TRP A 125 28.73 29.99 -4.18
N GLY A 126 29.11 30.36 -2.95
CA GLY A 126 30.09 31.43 -2.68
C GLY A 126 29.55 32.87 -2.75
N LYS A 127 28.23 33.08 -2.70
CA LYS A 127 27.59 34.40 -2.60
C LYS A 127 27.00 34.60 -1.20
N ASP A 128 27.07 35.82 -0.68
CA ASP A 128 26.59 36.15 0.66
C ASP A 128 25.09 35.82 0.82
N GLY A 129 24.76 34.96 1.79
CA GLY A 129 23.40 34.55 2.13
C GLY A 129 23.01 33.12 1.78
N TYR A 130 23.92 32.30 1.24
CA TYR A 130 23.74 30.84 1.11
C TYR A 130 24.90 30.13 1.85
N PRO A 131 24.61 29.14 2.73
CA PRO A 131 25.63 28.35 3.40
C PRO A 131 26.39 27.42 2.44
#